data_AF-A0A7L3R245-F1
#
_entry.id   AF-A0A7L3R245-F1
#
_cell.length_a   1.000
_cell.length_b   1.000
_cell.length_c   1.000
_cell.angle_alpha   90.00
_cell.angle_beta   90.00
_cell.angle_gamma   90.00
#
_symmetry.space_group_name_H-M   'P 1'
#
loop_
_entity.id
_entity.type
_entity.pdbx_description
1 polymer ?
#
loop_
_entity_poly.entity_id
_entity_poly.type
_entity_poly.pdbx_seq_one_letter_code
_entity_poly.pdbx_strand_id
1 'polypeptide(L)'
;MWILVLEKGFTYCGVSIKGLELQETSCHAAEAHRVDEIFEMAFEHQEHTRILSPNPHFGHILTPCTVVPVRLYSDARNVLSGIIDSHENLKHLKDDFVKVLVWMLVQYCYKKSKTWESPGSANKSKEGLFPENQHSGAVKASRALREEDSFSVDTVEDWTDDSDIFDFELSSRTRDRKELGQLGLTPKVHLSIPGSVETQSQDFLQEMSPEDKLNRAVVLGLPAVDKGKQPEVFPRVEFSCSYSELLSIPEDWRTAPVPSSKVSEMRQRFPEEWYHFVLSQLDFFHLKEKPPSLLTDLMKDKALKDLYIHGVLSCCFGLFGLDNAVPAPRHVFRAYTGGIPWSAGLDWLTGKPELFQLALKAFRYTFKLMLDKASLGPVENFEELVNYLEEYESDWYIGLVSDLEWQQAVLQEKPYLFSLGHDPSMGIYTGRVLTLQELLVQVGKLNAEAVRGQWANLSWELLYATNDDEERYSIQAHPVLLRNLTVQAADPPLGYPVYSSQLLQLPLL
;
A
#
# COMPACT_ATOMS: atom_id res chain seq x y z
N MET A 1 9.15 -14.51 -16.44
CA MET A 1 8.56 -13.33 -17.12
C MET A 1 8.93 -13.37 -18.60
N TRP A 2 7.98 -13.12 -19.50
CA TRP A 2 8.25 -12.99 -20.93
C TRP A 2 8.06 -11.54 -21.39
N ILE A 3 8.90 -11.10 -22.32
CA ILE A 3 8.77 -9.80 -22.97
C ILE A 3 8.52 -10.05 -24.46
N LEU A 4 7.30 -9.75 -24.90
CA LEU A 4 6.89 -9.89 -26.29
C LEU A 4 7.09 -8.56 -27.01
N VAL A 5 7.88 -8.58 -28.09
CA VAL A 5 8.00 -7.42 -29.00
C VAL A 5 6.86 -7.49 -30.01
N LEU A 6 5.89 -6.58 -29.88
CA LEU A 6 4.70 -6.52 -30.73
C LEU A 6 4.97 -5.72 -32.00
N GLU A 7 5.68 -4.61 -31.86
CA GLU A 7 6.06 -3.74 -32.97
C GLU A 7 7.46 -3.17 -32.76
N LYS A 8 8.18 -2.96 -33.86
CA LYS A 8 9.49 -2.32 -33.82
C LYS A 8 9.61 -1.34 -34.98
N GLY A 9 9.67 -0.06 -34.65
CA GLY A 9 9.98 1.02 -35.58
C GLY A 9 11.45 1.40 -35.54
N PHE A 10 11.80 2.47 -36.26
CA PHE A 10 13.16 3.01 -36.28
C PHE A 10 13.54 3.66 -34.93
N THR A 11 12.60 4.37 -34.30
CA THR A 11 12.82 5.13 -33.05
C THR A 11 12.06 4.56 -31.85
N TYR A 12 11.35 3.44 -32.02
CA TYR A 12 10.47 2.92 -30.97
C TYR A 12 10.33 1.39 -31.02
N CYS A 13 10.03 0.81 -29.86
CA CYS A 13 9.72 -0.60 -29.68
C CYS A 13 8.48 -0.71 -28.81
N GLY A 14 7.41 -1.31 -29.34
CA GLY A 14 6.21 -1.64 -28.59
C GLY A 14 6.36 -3.02 -27.98
N VAL A 15 6.33 -3.11 -26.66
CA VAL A 15 6.46 -4.38 -25.93
C VAL A 15 5.25 -4.66 -25.05
N SER A 16 4.96 -5.93 -24.85
CA SER A 16 4.00 -6.42 -23.85
C SER A 16 4.72 -7.38 -22.92
N ILE A 17 4.55 -7.18 -21.61
CA ILE A 17 5.12 -8.02 -20.57
C ILE A 17 4.07 -9.06 -20.18
N LYS A 18 4.47 -10.33 -20.18
CA LYS A 18 3.64 -11.46 -19.75
C LYS A 18 4.22 -12.09 -18.49
N GLY A 19 3.39 -12.16 -17.45
CA GLY A 19 3.65 -12.94 -16.24
C GLY A 19 3.12 -14.36 -16.40
N LEU A 20 3.93 -15.33 -15.98
CA LEU A 20 3.53 -16.73 -15.88
C LEU A 20 3.11 -17.03 -14.43
N GLU A 21 2.39 -18.12 -14.23
CA GLU A 21 2.07 -18.63 -12.90
C GLU A 21 3.34 -18.94 -12.10
N LEU A 22 3.33 -18.60 -10.81
CA LEU A 22 4.42 -18.97 -9.90
C LEU A 22 4.41 -20.47 -9.56
N GLN A 23 3.23 -21.09 -9.56
CA GLN A 23 3.07 -22.50 -9.24
C GLN A 23 3.02 -23.32 -10.52
N GLU A 24 4.18 -23.83 -10.91
CA GLU A 24 4.34 -24.57 -12.15
C GLU A 24 3.80 -26.01 -12.01
N THR A 25 2.98 -26.46 -12.96
CA THR A 25 2.70 -27.90 -13.07
C THR A 25 4.00 -28.64 -13.37
N SER A 26 4.07 -29.95 -13.08
CA SER A 26 5.30 -30.75 -13.26
C SER A 26 5.91 -30.64 -14.66
N CYS A 27 5.09 -30.39 -15.69
CA CYS A 27 5.54 -30.20 -17.06
C CYS A 27 6.13 -28.79 -17.31
N HIS A 28 5.61 -27.75 -16.66
CA HIS A 28 6.18 -26.40 -16.72
C HIS A 28 7.52 -26.36 -15.99
N ALA A 29 7.61 -27.00 -14.82
CA ALA A 29 8.84 -27.12 -14.05
C ALA A 29 9.97 -27.80 -14.82
N ALA A 30 9.65 -28.82 -15.63
CA ALA A 30 10.64 -29.48 -16.48
C ALA A 30 11.19 -28.57 -17.61
N GLU A 31 10.35 -27.69 -18.16
CA GLU A 31 10.76 -26.70 -19.17
C GLU A 31 11.52 -25.53 -18.52
N ALA A 32 11.10 -25.06 -17.35
CA ALA A 32 11.80 -24.02 -16.58
C ALA A 32 13.19 -24.48 -16.15
N HIS A 33 13.31 -25.69 -15.60
CA HIS A 33 14.60 -26.29 -15.26
C HIS A 33 15.53 -26.39 -16.49
N ARG A 34 14.98 -26.65 -17.67
CA ARG A 34 15.78 -26.64 -18.91
C ARG A 34 16.31 -25.24 -19.26
N VAL A 35 15.52 -24.19 -19.02
CA VAL A 35 15.95 -22.80 -19.17
C VAL A 35 17.10 -22.49 -18.21
N ASP A 36 16.97 -22.90 -16.95
CA ASP A 36 18.00 -22.70 -15.91
C ASP A 36 19.30 -23.39 -16.28
N GLU A 37 19.27 -24.67 -16.68
CA GLU A 37 20.46 -25.42 -17.15
C GLU A 37 21.20 -24.69 -18.28
N ILE A 38 20.44 -24.14 -19.24
CA ILE A 38 21.01 -23.44 -20.40
C ILE A 38 21.68 -22.13 -19.97
N PHE A 39 21.08 -21.39 -19.05
CA PHE A 39 21.67 -20.16 -18.56
C PHE A 39 22.87 -20.41 -17.63
N GLU A 40 22.78 -21.40 -16.74
CA GLU A 40 23.88 -21.80 -15.85
C GLU A 40 25.12 -22.20 -16.68
N MET A 41 24.93 -22.93 -17.77
CA MET A 41 26.01 -23.27 -18.70
C MET A 41 26.57 -22.06 -19.43
N ALA A 42 25.71 -21.13 -19.85
CA ALA A 42 26.12 -19.97 -20.63
C ALA A 42 26.85 -18.92 -19.77
N PHE A 43 26.43 -18.73 -18.53
CA PHE A 43 26.86 -17.61 -17.69
C PHE A 43 27.70 -18.01 -16.47
N GLU A 44 27.58 -19.23 -15.93
CA GLU A 44 28.31 -19.65 -14.71
C GLU A 44 29.50 -20.57 -15.02
N HIS A 45 29.36 -21.48 -15.98
CA HIS A 45 30.37 -22.51 -16.27
C HIS A 45 31.60 -22.02 -17.07
N GLN A 46 31.55 -20.82 -17.65
CA GLN A 46 32.67 -20.27 -18.43
C GLN A 46 33.88 -19.88 -17.57
N GLU A 47 33.75 -19.75 -16.24
CA GLU A 47 34.89 -19.44 -15.37
C GLU A 47 35.78 -20.64 -15.05
N HIS A 48 35.31 -21.88 -15.25
CA HIS A 48 36.01 -23.09 -14.77
C HIS A 48 36.53 -24.05 -15.85
N THR A 49 36.13 -23.90 -17.12
CA THR A 49 36.59 -24.81 -18.18
C THR A 49 37.14 -24.07 -19.41
N ARG A 50 38.47 -24.00 -19.52
CA ARG A 50 39.20 -23.54 -20.72
C ARG A 50 39.19 -24.56 -21.87
N ILE A 51 38.13 -25.35 -22.01
CA ILE A 51 37.99 -26.35 -23.07
C ILE A 51 36.77 -25.98 -23.89
N LEU A 52 36.98 -25.72 -25.18
CA LEU A 52 35.92 -25.48 -26.16
C LEU A 52 35.05 -26.75 -26.30
N SER A 53 33.98 -26.86 -25.52
CA SER A 53 32.96 -27.88 -25.69
C SER A 53 31.93 -27.41 -26.73
N PRO A 54 31.42 -28.32 -27.59
CA PRO A 54 30.29 -27.99 -28.45
C PRO A 54 29.07 -27.66 -27.59
N ASN A 55 28.26 -26.67 -28.00
CA ASN A 55 27.02 -26.32 -27.31
C ASN A 55 26.08 -27.54 -27.31
N PRO A 56 25.80 -28.18 -26.14
CA PRO A 56 24.91 -29.34 -26.06
C PRO A 56 23.45 -28.99 -26.36
N HIS A 57 23.11 -27.69 -26.40
CA HIS A 57 21.78 -27.15 -26.66
C HIS A 57 21.66 -26.46 -28.03
N PHE A 58 22.47 -26.86 -29.01
CA PHE A 58 22.47 -26.25 -30.36
C PHE A 58 21.08 -26.18 -31.05
N GLY A 59 20.19 -27.14 -30.78
CA GLY A 59 18.84 -27.18 -31.36
C GLY A 59 17.74 -26.55 -30.49
N HIS A 60 18.11 -25.91 -29.39
CA HIS A 60 17.16 -25.37 -28.42
C HIS A 60 16.53 -24.04 -28.89
N ILE A 61 15.26 -23.82 -28.56
CA ILE A 61 14.52 -22.61 -28.94
C ILE A 61 15.06 -21.33 -28.29
N LEU A 62 15.61 -21.45 -27.08
CA LEU A 62 16.21 -20.36 -26.29
C LEU A 62 17.68 -20.15 -26.65
N THR A 63 18.04 -18.90 -26.92
CA THR A 63 19.41 -18.42 -27.08
C THR A 63 19.77 -17.47 -25.93
N PRO A 64 20.70 -17.84 -25.02
CA PRO A 64 21.22 -16.93 -24.00
C PRO A 64 21.83 -15.67 -24.62
N CYS A 65 21.52 -14.50 -24.08
CA CYS A 65 21.95 -13.23 -24.65
C CYS A 65 22.85 -12.45 -23.70
N THR A 66 22.41 -12.19 -22.46
CA THR A 66 23.16 -11.36 -21.51
C THR A 66 22.64 -11.54 -20.09
N VAL A 67 23.31 -10.92 -19.12
CA VAL A 67 22.87 -10.81 -17.72
C VAL A 67 22.77 -9.32 -17.39
N VAL A 68 21.65 -8.89 -16.83
CA VAL A 68 21.37 -7.48 -16.53
C VAL A 68 21.09 -7.31 -15.03
N PRO A 69 21.75 -6.37 -14.33
CA PRO A 69 21.36 -6.01 -12.98
C PRO A 69 20.00 -5.30 -13.01
N VAL A 70 19.04 -5.83 -12.26
CA VAL A 70 17.69 -5.26 -12.15
C VAL A 70 17.37 -5.08 -10.67
N ARG A 71 16.83 -3.92 -10.31
CA ARG A 71 16.30 -3.67 -8.97
C ARG A 71 14.90 -4.28 -8.87
N LEU A 72 14.73 -5.23 -7.96
CA LEU A 72 13.49 -5.99 -7.77
C LEU A 72 13.19 -6.10 -6.28
N TYR A 73 11.90 -6.18 -5.93
CA TYR A 73 11.48 -6.44 -4.57
C TYR A 73 11.42 -7.96 -4.31
N SER A 74 12.10 -8.42 -3.27
CA SER A 74 11.82 -9.73 -2.68
C SER A 74 10.55 -9.63 -1.84
N ASP A 75 9.61 -10.57 -1.98
CA ASP A 75 8.35 -10.61 -1.23
C ASP A 75 8.40 -11.70 -0.16
N ALA A 76 8.43 -11.29 1.11
CA ALA A 76 8.43 -12.19 2.26
C ALA A 76 7.10 -12.07 3.01
N ARG A 77 6.48 -13.22 3.31
CA ARG A 77 5.25 -13.32 4.11
C ARG A 77 5.54 -14.07 5.40
N ASN A 78 5.26 -13.42 6.53
CA ASN A 78 5.49 -13.97 7.86
C ASN A 78 4.16 -14.16 8.59
N VAL A 79 3.95 -15.34 9.18
CA VAL A 79 2.82 -15.57 10.09
C VAL A 79 3.11 -14.89 11.43
N LEU A 80 2.18 -14.08 11.92
CA LEU A 80 2.37 -13.26 13.12
C LEU A 80 1.80 -13.90 14.40
N SER A 81 1.42 -15.17 14.33
CA SER A 81 0.96 -15.97 15.48
C SER A 81 2.01 -15.96 16.60
N GLY A 82 1.58 -15.63 17.81
CA GLY A 82 2.48 -15.48 18.95
C GLY A 82 3.22 -14.14 19.03
N ILE A 83 3.10 -13.26 18.02
CA ILE A 83 3.57 -11.87 18.09
C ILE A 83 2.38 -10.95 18.37
N ILE A 84 1.38 -10.95 17.48
CA ILE A 84 0.19 -10.09 17.61
C ILE A 84 -0.75 -10.58 18.73
N ASP A 85 -0.74 -11.87 19.02
CA ASP A 85 -1.56 -12.48 20.08
C ASP A 85 -0.86 -12.50 21.44
N SER A 86 0.43 -12.13 21.49
CA SER A 86 1.18 -12.10 22.74
C SER A 86 0.66 -11.00 23.66
N HIS A 87 0.22 -11.41 24.85
CA HIS A 87 -0.29 -10.49 25.86
C HIS A 87 0.78 -9.51 26.36
N GLU A 88 2.07 -9.88 26.30
CA GLU A 88 3.18 -9.00 26.67
C GLU A 88 3.36 -7.89 25.63
N ASN A 89 3.42 -8.24 24.34
CA ASN A 89 3.52 -7.28 23.25
C ASN A 89 2.33 -6.30 23.23
N LEU A 90 1.11 -6.82 23.41
CA LEU A 90 -0.11 -6.01 23.41
C LEU A 90 -0.20 -5.07 24.63
N LYS A 91 0.42 -5.40 25.76
CA LYS A 91 0.50 -4.48 26.92
C LYS A 91 1.36 -3.27 26.60
N HIS A 92 2.51 -3.49 25.98
CA HIS A 92 3.45 -2.42 25.66
C HIS A 92 3.01 -1.56 24.47
N LEU A 93 2.11 -2.08 23.60
CA LEU A 93 1.61 -1.38 22.42
C LEU A 93 1.09 0.03 22.72
N LYS A 94 0.31 0.22 23.79
CA LYS A 94 -0.23 1.54 24.16
C LYS A 94 0.86 2.51 24.61
N ASP A 95 1.81 2.03 25.41
CA ASP A 95 2.91 2.85 25.93
C ASP A 95 3.88 3.25 24.82
N ASP A 96 4.16 2.32 23.89
CA ASP A 96 4.95 2.60 22.69
C ASP A 96 4.22 3.55 21.75
N PHE A 97 2.92 3.37 21.55
CA PHE A 97 2.11 4.29 20.74
C PHE A 97 2.20 5.72 21.23
N VAL A 98 2.12 5.93 22.55
CA VAL A 98 2.28 7.26 23.16
C VAL A 98 3.65 7.85 22.82
N LYS A 99 4.74 7.08 22.91
CA LYS A 99 6.09 7.57 22.58
C LYS A 99 6.21 7.92 21.09
N VAL A 100 5.75 7.03 20.20
CA VAL A 100 5.80 7.22 18.75
C VAL A 100 4.96 8.44 18.33
N LEU A 101 3.77 8.59 18.91
CA LEU A 101 2.89 9.73 18.62
C LEU A 101 3.47 11.05 19.12
N VAL A 102 4.10 11.09 20.31
CA VAL A 102 4.83 12.28 20.79
C VAL A 102 5.90 12.68 19.79
N TRP A 103 6.74 11.74 19.35
CA TRP A 103 7.78 12.00 18.36
C TRP A 103 7.20 12.54 17.06
N MET A 104 6.13 11.92 16.55
CA MET A 104 5.48 12.31 15.30
C MET A 104 4.85 13.71 15.37
N LEU A 105 4.17 14.05 16.47
CA LEU A 105 3.55 15.37 16.66
C LEU A 105 4.60 16.46 16.81
N VAL A 106 5.68 16.21 17.56
CA VAL A 106 6.78 17.17 17.72
C VAL A 106 7.46 17.42 16.36
N GLN A 107 7.79 16.36 15.61
CA GLN A 107 8.38 16.47 14.28
C GLN A 107 7.45 17.19 13.29
N TYR A 108 6.14 16.94 13.33
CA TYR A 108 5.17 17.64 12.51
C TYR A 108 5.15 19.15 12.84
N CYS A 109 5.02 19.53 14.12
CA CYS A 109 4.96 20.93 14.52
C CYS A 109 6.27 21.66 14.18
N TYR A 110 7.41 21.01 14.37
CA TYR A 110 8.72 21.54 14.02
C TYR A 110 8.95 21.66 12.50
N LYS A 111 8.50 20.69 11.68
CA LYS A 111 8.54 20.83 10.21
C LYS A 111 7.62 21.97 9.74
N LYS A 112 6.45 22.12 10.36
CA LYS A 112 5.49 23.19 10.07
C LYS A 112 6.05 24.59 10.38
N SER A 113 6.78 24.75 11.50
CA SER A 113 7.39 26.03 11.86
C SER A 113 8.46 26.47 10.86
N LYS A 114 9.27 25.55 10.31
CA LYS A 114 10.25 25.86 9.25
C LYS A 114 9.60 26.43 7.98
N THR A 115 8.46 25.86 7.56
CA THR A 115 7.76 26.29 6.35
C THR A 115 7.16 27.70 6.52
N TRP A 116 6.72 28.05 7.74
CA TRP A 116 6.14 29.35 8.04
C TRP A 116 7.16 30.51 8.04
N GLU A 117 8.45 30.25 8.30
CA GLU A 117 9.50 31.27 8.25
C GLU A 117 10.11 31.51 6.85
N SER A 118 9.91 30.59 5.89
CA SER A 118 10.38 30.73 4.50
C SER A 118 9.57 31.60 3.50
N PRO A 119 8.43 32.27 3.78
CA PRO A 119 7.74 33.11 2.80
C PRO A 119 8.33 34.54 2.67
N GLY A 120 9.58 34.75 3.08
CA GLY A 120 10.24 36.07 3.16
C GLY A 120 11.03 36.54 1.92
N SER A 121 10.75 36.04 0.71
CA SER A 121 11.45 36.46 -0.53
C SER A 121 10.54 36.77 -1.73
N ALA A 122 9.23 36.87 -1.55
CA ALA A 122 8.33 37.27 -2.63
C ALA A 122 7.33 38.29 -2.10
N ASN A 123 7.77 39.55 -2.00
CA ASN A 123 6.95 40.75 -2.18
C ASN A 123 7.69 42.01 -1.70
N LYS A 124 8.63 42.52 -2.50
CA LYS A 124 8.94 43.97 -2.61
C LYS A 124 9.55 44.28 -3.97
N SER A 125 8.72 44.58 -4.95
CA SER A 125 8.90 45.76 -5.82
C SER A 125 7.83 45.79 -6.90
N LYS A 126 6.89 46.74 -6.76
CA LYS A 126 6.50 47.75 -7.75
C LYS A 126 5.07 48.22 -7.49
N GLU A 127 4.94 49.30 -6.74
CA GLU A 127 3.85 50.25 -6.96
C GLU A 127 4.35 51.34 -7.91
N GLY A 128 3.60 51.54 -8.99
CA GLY A 128 3.26 52.85 -9.56
C GLY A 128 4.32 53.59 -10.39
N LEU A 129 4.23 53.47 -11.72
CA LEU A 129 3.99 54.65 -12.59
C LEU A 129 3.51 54.18 -13.97
N PHE A 130 2.32 54.63 -14.39
CA PHE A 130 1.85 54.59 -15.78
C PHE A 130 2.63 55.62 -16.62
N PRO A 131 2.73 55.42 -17.96
CA PRO A 131 1.78 56.12 -18.83
C PRO A 131 1.19 55.29 -19.98
N GLU A 132 0.06 55.81 -20.42
CA GLU A 132 -0.85 55.44 -21.50
C GLU A 132 -0.30 55.53 -22.95
N ASN A 133 -0.95 54.73 -23.81
CA ASN A 133 -1.36 54.96 -25.21
C ASN A 133 -0.28 55.00 -26.34
N GLN A 134 -0.36 54.10 -27.34
CA GLN A 134 -1.28 54.15 -28.50
C GLN A 134 -1.13 52.94 -29.46
N HIS A 135 -2.26 52.24 -29.65
CA HIS A 135 -2.89 51.63 -30.85
C HIS A 135 -2.12 51.04 -32.06
N SER A 136 -2.48 49.79 -32.39
CA SER A 136 -3.16 49.29 -33.64
C SER A 136 -2.61 47.89 -34.04
N GLY A 137 -3.38 46.85 -34.39
CA GLY A 137 -4.82 46.62 -34.46
C GLY A 137 -5.15 45.14 -34.77
N ALA A 138 -6.35 44.74 -34.34
CA ALA A 138 -7.31 43.83 -34.98
C ALA A 138 -7.04 42.30 -35.15
N VAL A 139 -7.95 41.53 -34.49
CA VAL A 139 -8.67 40.32 -34.99
C VAL A 139 -7.89 38.98 -34.94
N LYS A 140 -8.32 37.86 -34.33
CA LYS A 140 -9.62 37.29 -33.92
C LYS A 140 -9.39 36.19 -32.85
N ALA A 141 -10.30 36.05 -31.89
CA ALA A 141 -10.51 34.84 -31.06
C ALA A 141 -10.94 33.65 -31.96
N SER A 142 -10.84 32.35 -31.65
CA SER A 142 -10.96 31.56 -30.40
C SER A 142 -10.80 30.08 -30.78
N ARG A 143 -10.23 29.20 -29.94
CA ARG A 143 -10.91 27.96 -29.46
C ARG A 143 -10.07 27.14 -28.45
N ALA A 144 -10.65 27.00 -27.26
CA ALA A 144 -10.61 25.92 -26.26
C ALA A 144 -9.42 24.95 -26.18
N LEU A 145 -8.79 24.95 -24.99
CA LEU A 145 -8.14 23.80 -24.35
C LEU A 145 -9.00 22.55 -24.51
N ARG A 146 -8.40 21.46 -24.98
CA ARG A 146 -8.95 20.12 -24.80
C ARG A 146 -8.39 19.52 -23.52
N GLU A 147 -9.32 18.90 -22.82
CA GLU A 147 -9.23 18.13 -21.59
C GLU A 147 -8.02 17.19 -21.57
N GLU A 148 -7.31 17.18 -20.43
CA GLU A 148 -6.36 16.13 -20.09
C GLU A 148 -7.13 14.82 -19.91
N ASP A 149 -6.67 13.79 -20.61
CA ASP A 149 -7.25 12.44 -20.59
C ASP A 149 -7.24 11.88 -19.17
N SER A 150 -8.46 11.70 -18.65
CA SER A 150 -8.75 10.89 -17.49
C SER A 150 -8.33 9.44 -17.74
N PHE A 151 -7.35 8.94 -16.96
CA PHE A 151 -7.05 7.51 -16.90
C PHE A 151 -8.29 6.77 -16.39
N SER A 152 -8.80 5.83 -17.19
CA SER A 152 -9.93 4.98 -16.79
C SER A 152 -9.46 4.01 -15.71
N VAL A 153 -10.20 4.02 -14.61
CA VAL A 153 -10.10 3.05 -13.53
C VAL A 153 -10.91 1.84 -13.98
N ASP A 154 -10.23 0.83 -14.51
CA ASP A 154 -10.82 -0.48 -14.74
C ASP A 154 -10.08 -1.52 -13.90
N THR A 155 -10.78 -1.97 -12.86
CA THR A 155 -10.61 -3.23 -12.10
C THR A 155 -9.19 -3.56 -11.63
N VAL A 156 -8.79 -2.94 -10.53
CA VAL A 156 -7.91 -3.61 -9.56
C VAL A 156 -8.83 -4.51 -8.75
N GLU A 157 -8.71 -5.82 -8.98
CA GLU A 157 -9.40 -6.85 -8.23
C GLU A 157 -9.13 -6.65 -6.73
N ASP A 158 -10.21 -6.61 -5.95
CA ASP A 158 -10.18 -6.50 -4.49
C ASP A 158 -9.55 -7.80 -3.96
N TRP A 159 -8.27 -7.76 -3.56
CA TRP A 159 -7.61 -8.91 -2.94
C TRP A 159 -8.08 -9.00 -1.47
N THR A 160 -9.35 -9.37 -1.27
CA THR A 160 -9.72 -10.15 -0.10
C THR A 160 -9.17 -11.56 -0.25
N ASP A 161 -8.82 -12.17 0.87
CA ASP A 161 -8.01 -13.39 1.03
C ASP A 161 -8.68 -14.70 0.51
N ASP A 162 -9.30 -14.65 -0.67
CA ASP A 162 -10.01 -15.78 -1.27
C ASP A 162 -9.11 -16.60 -2.22
N SER A 163 -7.80 -16.31 -2.27
CA SER A 163 -6.84 -17.20 -2.93
C SER A 163 -6.31 -18.24 -1.94
N ASP A 164 -7.16 -19.22 -1.62
CA ASP A 164 -6.79 -20.46 -0.95
C ASP A 164 -5.70 -21.18 -1.76
N ILE A 165 -4.44 -20.97 -1.38
CA ILE A 165 -3.24 -21.54 -2.00
C ILE A 165 -2.87 -22.91 -1.38
N PHE A 166 -3.72 -23.52 -0.55
CA PHE A 166 -3.51 -24.89 -0.09
C PHE A 166 -4.83 -25.60 0.21
N ASP A 167 -5.27 -26.50 -0.68
CA ASP A 167 -5.98 -27.68 -0.21
C ASP A 167 -5.62 -28.94 -1.03
N PHE A 168 -5.17 -29.94 -0.29
CA PHE A 168 -4.71 -31.24 -0.76
C PHE A 168 -5.90 -32.10 -1.21
N GLU A 169 -5.73 -32.80 -2.34
CA GLU A 169 -6.60 -33.87 -2.79
C GLU A 169 -6.86 -34.91 -1.69
N LEU A 170 -8.14 -35.19 -1.41
CA LEU A 170 -8.54 -36.45 -0.79
C LEU A 170 -9.68 -37.13 -1.57
N SER A 171 -9.26 -38.09 -2.41
CA SER A 171 -10.01 -39.28 -2.82
C SER A 171 -11.41 -39.11 -3.42
N SER A 172 -11.48 -39.37 -4.72
CA SER A 172 -12.68 -39.68 -5.46
C SER A 172 -13.49 -40.83 -4.84
N ARG A 173 -14.75 -40.55 -4.50
CA ARG A 173 -15.82 -41.55 -4.47
C ARG A 173 -17.05 -41.01 -5.17
N THR A 174 -17.17 -41.42 -6.43
CA THR A 174 -18.40 -41.55 -7.23
C THR A 174 -19.70 -41.63 -6.42
N ARG A 175 -20.67 -40.79 -6.78
CA ARG A 175 -22.08 -41.20 -6.86
C ARG A 175 -22.87 -40.30 -7.82
N ASP A 176 -23.27 -40.92 -8.92
CA ASP A 176 -24.21 -40.42 -9.92
C ASP A 176 -25.52 -39.89 -9.33
N ARG A 177 -26.04 -38.79 -9.89
CA ARG A 177 -27.49 -38.68 -10.12
C ARG A 177 -27.86 -37.71 -11.26
N LYS A 178 -27.98 -38.30 -12.46
CA LYS A 178 -28.91 -38.04 -13.57
C LYS A 178 -29.51 -36.64 -13.77
N GLU A 179 -29.18 -36.09 -14.93
CA GLU A 179 -29.90 -35.05 -15.68
C GLU A 179 -31.34 -35.45 -16.09
N LEU A 180 -32.17 -34.42 -16.26
CA LEU A 180 -33.15 -34.30 -17.35
C LEU A 180 -33.21 -32.80 -17.70
N GLY A 181 -32.54 -32.35 -18.77
CA GLY A 181 -33.15 -31.95 -20.05
C GLY A 181 -34.34 -31.01 -19.87
N GLN A 182 -34.42 -29.77 -20.36
CA GLN A 182 -34.19 -29.22 -21.71
C GLN A 182 -34.80 -27.78 -21.61
N LEU A 183 -34.55 -26.73 -22.39
CA LEU A 183 -33.74 -26.38 -23.55
C LEU A 183 -34.04 -24.87 -23.78
N GLY A 184 -33.11 -24.08 -24.32
CA GLY A 184 -33.50 -22.99 -25.22
C GLY A 184 -33.01 -21.57 -24.92
N LEU A 185 -31.80 -21.29 -25.37
CA LEU A 185 -31.41 -20.17 -26.26
C LEU A 185 -31.53 -18.70 -25.79
N THR A 186 -30.36 -18.07 -25.87
CA THR A 186 -29.94 -16.64 -25.88
C THR A 186 -30.68 -15.77 -26.92
N PRO A 187 -30.29 -14.48 -27.15
CA PRO A 187 -29.85 -13.39 -26.26
C PRO A 187 -30.67 -12.10 -26.53
N LYS A 188 -30.64 -11.07 -25.66
CA LYS A 188 -30.87 -9.69 -26.13
C LYS A 188 -30.34 -8.59 -25.21
N VAL A 189 -29.40 -7.86 -25.77
CA VAL A 189 -29.01 -6.49 -25.45
C VAL A 189 -30.24 -5.58 -25.47
N HIS A 190 -30.41 -4.73 -24.46
CA HIS A 190 -31.09 -3.46 -24.62
C HIS A 190 -30.40 -2.36 -23.81
N LEU A 191 -29.70 -1.51 -24.56
CA LEU A 191 -29.29 -0.16 -24.20
C LEU A 191 -30.53 0.68 -23.88
N SER A 192 -30.50 1.47 -22.81
CA SER A 192 -31.42 2.59 -22.59
C SER A 192 -30.65 3.80 -22.01
N ILE A 193 -30.92 4.95 -22.64
CA ILE A 193 -30.24 6.25 -22.59
C ILE A 193 -30.86 7.17 -21.50
N PRO A 194 -30.21 8.29 -21.08
CA PRO A 194 -30.56 9.09 -19.89
C PRO A 194 -31.92 9.79 -19.91
N GLY A 195 -32.56 9.91 -18.74
CA GLY A 195 -33.70 10.81 -18.50
C GLY A 195 -35.03 10.16 -18.10
N SER A 196 -35.06 8.89 -17.67
CA SER A 196 -36.27 8.25 -17.14
C SER A 196 -36.26 8.22 -15.62
N VAL A 197 -37.28 8.81 -14.99
CA VAL A 197 -37.63 8.62 -13.57
C VAL A 197 -38.98 7.94 -13.56
N GLU A 198 -39.03 6.69 -13.11
CA GLU A 198 -40.22 6.12 -12.50
C GLU A 198 -39.80 5.05 -11.49
N THR A 199 -40.17 5.33 -10.25
CA THR A 199 -40.06 4.52 -9.04
C THR A 199 -41.08 3.38 -9.07
N GLN A 200 -40.66 2.14 -8.85
CA GLN A 200 -41.38 1.20 -8.00
C GLN A 200 -40.51 0.02 -7.57
N SER A 201 -40.41 -0.07 -6.25
CA SER A 201 -39.90 -1.12 -5.37
C SER A 201 -40.37 -2.54 -5.71
N GLN A 202 -39.43 -3.50 -5.70
CA GLN A 202 -39.73 -4.85 -5.22
C GLN A 202 -38.47 -5.55 -4.69
N ASP A 203 -38.45 -5.70 -3.37
CA ASP A 203 -37.46 -6.41 -2.58
C ASP A 203 -37.42 -7.91 -2.93
N PHE A 204 -36.23 -8.45 -3.13
CA PHE A 204 -35.94 -9.87 -2.92
C PHE A 204 -34.99 -9.99 -1.73
N LEU A 205 -35.55 -10.49 -0.62
CA LEU A 205 -34.84 -10.87 0.60
C LEU A 205 -34.07 -12.17 0.36
N GLN A 206 -32.77 -12.16 0.65
CA GLN A 206 -31.96 -13.37 0.84
C GLN A 206 -31.79 -13.59 2.36
N GLU A 207 -32.12 -14.79 2.82
CA GLU A 207 -32.15 -15.20 4.23
C GLU A 207 -30.75 -15.24 4.85
N MET A 208 -30.57 -14.56 5.99
CA MET A 208 -29.40 -14.68 6.88
C MET A 208 -29.70 -15.57 8.09
N SER A 209 -28.66 -16.26 8.55
CA SER A 209 -28.60 -17.24 9.65
C SER A 209 -28.99 -16.65 11.04
N PRO A 210 -29.28 -17.49 12.05
CA PRO A 210 -29.99 -17.05 13.27
C PRO A 210 -29.15 -16.33 14.34
N GLU A 211 -27.86 -16.10 14.15
CA GLU A 211 -26.96 -15.67 15.25
C GLU A 211 -26.61 -14.17 15.26
N ASP A 212 -26.99 -13.41 14.23
CA ASP A 212 -26.71 -11.96 14.13
C ASP A 212 -27.81 -11.03 14.69
N LYS A 213 -28.80 -11.58 15.42
CA LYS A 213 -30.00 -10.81 15.83
C LYS A 213 -29.95 -10.13 17.20
N LEU A 214 -28.77 -9.97 17.84
CA LEU A 214 -28.70 -9.35 19.17
C LEU A 214 -28.12 -7.93 19.26
N ASN A 215 -27.73 -7.29 18.15
CA ASN A 215 -27.19 -5.92 18.16
C ASN A 215 -28.00 -4.91 17.33
N ARG A 216 -29.34 -4.97 17.40
CA ARG A 216 -30.18 -3.89 16.83
C ARG A 216 -30.43 -2.82 17.91
N ALA A 217 -29.60 -1.79 17.90
CA ALA A 217 -29.77 -0.64 18.79
C ALA A 217 -31.15 0.01 18.56
N VAL A 218 -31.94 0.05 19.63
CA VAL A 218 -33.20 0.79 19.71
C VAL A 218 -32.87 2.28 19.73
N VAL A 219 -33.20 3.00 18.65
CA VAL A 219 -33.14 4.46 18.61
C VAL A 219 -34.32 5.01 19.41
N LEU A 220 -34.11 5.25 20.70
CA LEU A 220 -34.98 6.11 21.50
C LEU A 220 -34.64 7.56 21.17
N GLY A 221 -35.54 8.21 20.42
CA GLY A 221 -35.41 9.61 20.03
C GLY A 221 -35.33 10.54 21.24
N LEU A 222 -34.19 11.23 21.36
CA LEU A 222 -34.06 12.43 22.17
C LEU A 222 -34.26 13.67 21.27
N PRO A 223 -34.79 14.79 21.81
CA PRO A 223 -35.15 15.94 20.99
C PRO A 223 -33.90 16.58 20.39
N ALA A 224 -34.01 16.99 19.13
CA ALA A 224 -32.97 17.73 18.43
C ALA A 224 -32.69 19.05 19.17
N VAL A 225 -31.46 19.19 19.68
CA VAL A 225 -30.94 20.46 20.19
C VAL A 225 -30.24 21.15 19.03
N ASP A 226 -30.82 22.26 18.58
CA ASP A 226 -30.22 23.19 17.63
C ASP A 226 -28.93 23.75 18.23
N LYS A 227 -27.77 23.29 17.74
CA LYS A 227 -26.48 23.91 18.02
C LYS A 227 -26.29 25.05 17.03
N GLY A 228 -26.84 26.22 17.36
CA GLY A 228 -26.44 27.47 16.74
C GLY A 228 -24.92 27.63 16.77
N LYS A 229 -24.33 28.09 15.67
CA LYS A 229 -22.91 28.40 15.52
C LYS A 229 -22.51 29.51 16.50
N GLN A 230 -22.21 29.15 17.75
CA GLN A 230 -21.45 29.98 18.66
C GLN A 230 -19.97 29.86 18.27
N PRO A 231 -19.22 30.96 18.09
CA PRO A 231 -17.77 30.88 17.93
C PRO A 231 -17.19 30.22 19.19
N GLU A 232 -16.57 29.05 19.05
CA GLU A 232 -15.80 28.43 20.13
C GLU A 232 -14.65 29.38 20.48
N VAL A 233 -14.79 30.14 21.57
CA VAL A 233 -13.73 30.99 22.10
C VAL A 233 -12.73 30.07 22.79
N PHE A 234 -11.66 29.69 22.10
CA PHE A 234 -10.60 28.89 22.69
C PHE A 234 -9.82 29.73 23.71
N PRO A 235 -9.56 29.21 24.92
CA PRO A 235 -8.77 29.92 25.91
C PRO A 235 -7.34 30.11 25.39
N ARG A 236 -6.87 31.37 25.38
CA ARG A 236 -5.52 31.72 24.96
C ARG A 236 -4.52 31.07 25.91
N VAL A 237 -3.65 30.23 25.37
CA VAL A 237 -2.61 29.55 26.16
C VAL A 237 -1.45 30.53 26.36
N GLU A 238 -1.11 30.81 27.61
CA GLU A 238 0.05 31.62 27.96
C GLU A 238 1.28 30.71 28.08
N PHE A 239 2.21 30.84 27.13
CA PHE A 239 3.48 30.12 27.15
C PHE A 239 4.53 30.86 27.96
N SER A 240 5.40 30.10 28.63
CA SER A 240 6.55 30.66 29.34
C SER A 240 7.67 31.07 28.38
N CYS A 241 7.71 30.47 27.17
CA CYS A 241 8.70 30.72 26.13
C CYS A 241 8.00 31.06 24.80
N SER A 242 8.46 32.11 24.10
CA SER A 242 7.91 32.50 22.78
C SER A 242 8.10 31.41 21.72
N TYR A 243 9.15 30.61 21.82
CA TYR A 243 9.41 29.51 20.90
C TYR A 243 8.48 28.30 21.13
N SER A 244 7.82 28.20 22.29
CA SER A 244 6.79 27.19 22.53
C SER A 244 5.59 27.36 21.61
N GLU A 245 5.30 28.59 21.16
CA GLU A 245 4.22 28.88 20.23
C GLU A 245 4.47 28.21 18.86
N LEU A 246 5.72 28.15 18.40
CA LEU A 246 6.12 27.49 17.15
C LEU A 246 5.92 25.97 17.19
N LEU A 247 6.06 25.37 18.38
CA LEU A 247 5.86 23.94 18.60
C LEU A 247 4.45 23.60 19.11
N SER A 248 3.54 24.57 19.11
CA SER A 248 2.20 24.37 19.63
C SER A 248 1.35 23.53 18.68
N ILE A 249 0.65 22.56 19.24
CA ILE A 249 -0.32 21.74 18.49
C ILE A 249 -1.50 22.63 18.06
N PRO A 250 -2.06 22.50 16.83
CA PRO A 250 -3.22 23.27 16.39
C PRO A 250 -4.37 23.32 17.40
N GLU A 251 -5.04 24.48 17.53
CA GLU A 251 -6.09 24.69 18.55
C GLU A 251 -7.22 23.67 18.45
N ASP A 252 -7.63 23.39 17.22
CA ASP A 252 -8.62 22.40 16.86
C ASP A 252 -8.30 20.99 17.40
N TRP A 253 -7.05 20.65 17.64
CA TRP A 253 -6.65 19.30 18.09
C TRP A 253 -6.67 19.19 19.61
N ARG A 254 -7.00 20.27 20.33
CA ARG A 254 -6.96 20.36 21.80
C ARG A 254 -8.31 20.08 22.48
N THR A 255 -9.39 19.89 21.70
CA THR A 255 -10.78 19.91 22.21
C THR A 255 -11.48 18.56 22.21
N ALA A 256 -10.74 17.46 22.27
CA ALA A 256 -11.36 16.14 22.28
C ALA A 256 -12.30 15.96 23.48
N PRO A 257 -13.41 15.20 23.32
CA PRO A 257 -14.39 14.98 24.36
C PRO A 257 -13.89 13.92 25.37
N VAL A 258 -12.79 14.22 26.07
CA VAL A 258 -12.17 13.31 27.04
C VAL A 258 -12.52 13.74 28.47
N PRO A 259 -12.97 12.81 29.35
CA PRO A 259 -13.23 13.12 30.75
C PRO A 259 -11.97 13.62 31.48
N SER A 260 -12.12 14.65 32.34
CA SER A 260 -11.01 15.26 33.09
C SER A 260 -10.28 14.29 34.02
N SER A 261 -10.97 13.27 34.54
CA SER A 261 -10.37 12.18 35.32
C SER A 261 -9.35 11.38 34.51
N LYS A 262 -9.64 11.11 33.24
CA LYS A 262 -8.76 10.38 32.32
C LYS A 262 -7.56 11.20 31.87
N VAL A 263 -7.74 12.51 31.71
CA VAL A 263 -6.63 13.45 31.50
C VAL A 263 -5.62 13.38 32.65
N SER A 264 -6.12 13.35 33.88
CA SER A 264 -5.26 13.29 35.07
C SER A 264 -4.53 11.95 35.19
N GLU A 265 -5.18 10.83 34.84
CA GLU A 265 -4.56 9.50 34.81
C GLU A 265 -3.47 9.42 33.74
N MET A 266 -3.74 9.86 32.51
CA MET A 266 -2.74 9.83 31.43
C MET A 266 -1.58 10.78 31.65
N ARG A 267 -1.80 11.92 32.32
CA ARG A 267 -0.71 12.81 32.72
C ARG A 267 0.35 12.09 33.56
N GLN A 268 -0.03 11.08 34.35
CA GLN A 268 0.92 10.27 35.14
C GLN A 268 1.65 9.22 34.29
N ARG A 269 1.07 8.78 33.16
CA ARG A 269 1.65 7.81 32.24
C ARG A 269 2.42 8.45 31.08
N PHE A 270 2.35 9.76 30.94
CA PHE A 270 3.03 10.47 29.87
C PHE A 270 4.55 10.31 30.01
N PRO A 271 5.27 9.89 28.95
CA PRO A 271 6.69 9.64 29.02
C PRO A 271 7.46 10.96 28.97
N GLU A 272 7.56 11.64 30.11
CA GLU A 272 8.15 12.98 30.21
C GLU A 272 9.63 13.01 29.82
N GLU A 273 10.42 12.03 30.27
CA GLU A 273 11.83 11.89 29.90
C GLU A 273 12.02 11.72 28.38
N TRP A 274 11.13 10.97 27.73
CA TRP A 274 11.13 10.80 26.28
C TRP A 274 10.76 12.10 25.56
N TYR A 275 9.72 12.81 26.02
CA TYR A 275 9.33 14.10 25.45
C TYR A 275 10.48 15.11 25.49
N HIS A 276 11.16 15.19 26.64
CA HIS A 276 12.34 16.04 26.82
C HIS A 276 13.49 15.64 25.90
N PHE A 277 13.73 14.34 25.73
CA PHE A 277 14.72 13.82 24.79
C PHE A 277 14.37 14.15 23.33
N VAL A 278 13.12 13.98 22.91
CA VAL A 278 12.70 14.32 21.54
C VAL A 278 12.90 15.81 21.26
N LEU A 279 12.57 16.68 22.21
CA LEU A 279 12.82 18.11 22.08
C LEU A 279 14.31 18.45 21.97
N SER A 280 15.19 17.72 22.66
CA SER A 280 16.63 17.95 22.60
C SER A 280 17.26 17.57 21.26
N GLN A 281 16.61 16.70 20.49
CA GLN A 281 17.03 16.35 19.12
C GLN A 281 16.67 17.42 18.08
N LEU A 282 15.84 18.42 18.42
CA LEU A 282 15.41 19.43 17.46
C LEU A 282 16.53 20.44 17.14
N ASP A 283 16.76 20.66 15.85
CA ASP A 283 17.80 21.56 15.38
C ASP A 283 17.29 22.97 15.04
N PHE A 284 17.55 23.93 15.90
CA PHE A 284 17.09 25.30 15.72
C PHE A 284 18.03 26.21 14.90
N PHE A 285 18.96 25.68 14.08
CA PHE A 285 19.87 26.53 13.27
C PHE A 285 19.17 27.52 12.33
N HIS A 286 17.91 27.27 11.95
CA HIS A 286 17.14 28.16 11.08
C HIS A 286 16.69 29.47 11.76
N LEU A 287 16.70 29.53 13.10
CA LEU A 287 16.28 30.70 13.86
C LEU A 287 17.39 31.77 13.89
N LYS A 288 17.02 33.02 13.59
CA LYS A 288 17.95 34.16 13.55
C LYS A 288 18.55 34.55 14.91
N GLU A 289 17.83 34.29 15.99
CA GLU A 289 18.28 34.54 17.37
C GLU A 289 18.13 33.25 18.18
N LYS A 290 19.24 32.67 18.63
CA LYS A 290 19.23 31.45 19.46
C LYS A 290 19.62 31.82 20.90
N PRO A 291 18.65 31.99 21.83
CA PRO A 291 19.02 32.13 23.23
C PRO A 291 19.74 30.85 23.70
N PRO A 292 20.84 30.96 24.46
CA PRO A 292 21.61 29.80 24.92
C PRO A 292 20.80 28.88 25.85
N SER A 293 19.74 29.38 26.48
CA SER A 293 18.81 28.64 27.34
C SER A 293 17.56 28.12 26.61
N LEU A 294 17.45 28.29 25.28
CA LEU A 294 16.23 27.99 24.51
C LEU A 294 15.65 26.61 24.81
N LEU A 295 16.48 25.59 24.72
CA LEU A 295 16.06 24.20 24.90
C LEU A 295 15.62 23.96 26.35
N THR A 296 16.35 24.49 27.33
CA THR A 296 15.98 24.36 28.74
C THR A 296 14.70 25.10 29.09
N ASP A 297 14.40 26.20 28.40
CA ASP A 297 13.18 26.98 28.61
C ASP A 297 11.96 26.28 27.97
N LEU A 298 12.14 25.68 26.78
CA LEU A 298 11.13 24.82 26.13
C LEU A 298 10.78 23.59 26.98
N MET A 299 11.78 22.89 27.51
CA MET A 299 11.57 21.72 28.38
C MET A 299 10.83 22.07 29.68
N LYS A 300 11.03 23.29 30.21
CA LYS A 300 10.35 23.75 31.43
C LYS A 300 8.94 24.29 31.17
N ASP A 301 8.55 24.49 29.91
CA ASP A 301 7.24 25.03 29.57
C ASP A 301 6.13 24.01 29.84
N LYS A 302 5.47 24.20 30.98
CA LYS A 302 4.35 23.36 31.43
C LYS A 302 3.14 23.47 30.50
N ALA A 303 2.90 24.64 29.90
CA ALA A 303 1.76 24.84 29.01
C ALA A 303 1.94 24.03 27.73
N LEU A 304 3.16 24.06 27.15
CA LEU A 304 3.49 23.25 25.98
C LEU A 304 3.34 21.74 26.27
N LYS A 305 3.91 21.27 27.40
CA LYS A 305 3.79 19.86 27.80
C LYS A 305 2.33 19.44 27.99
N ASP A 306 1.52 20.27 28.63
CA ASP A 306 0.10 20.00 28.85
C ASP A 306 -0.67 19.90 27.51
N LEU A 307 -0.30 20.70 26.50
CA LEU A 307 -0.86 20.58 25.15
C LEU A 307 -0.52 19.23 24.49
N TYR A 308 0.73 18.78 24.56
CA TYR A 308 1.13 17.47 24.01
C TYR A 308 0.44 16.31 24.72
N ILE A 309 0.29 16.38 26.05
CA ILE A 309 -0.49 15.40 26.82
C ILE A 309 -1.93 15.34 26.29
N HIS A 310 -2.57 16.49 26.09
CA HIS A 310 -3.94 16.55 25.57
C HIS A 310 -4.04 15.99 24.15
N GLY A 311 -3.15 16.36 23.23
CA GLY A 311 -3.17 15.87 21.86
C GLY A 311 -2.99 14.35 21.78
N VAL A 312 -2.01 13.82 22.51
CA VAL A 312 -1.72 12.37 22.54
C VAL A 312 -2.88 11.58 23.14
N LEU A 313 -3.42 12.04 24.27
CA LEU A 313 -4.57 11.40 24.91
C LEU A 313 -5.79 11.40 24.01
N SER A 314 -6.01 12.48 23.27
CA SER A 314 -7.12 12.61 22.32
C SER A 314 -7.05 11.53 21.23
N CYS A 315 -5.87 11.33 20.65
CA CYS A 315 -5.64 10.26 19.68
C CYS A 315 -5.74 8.87 20.30
N CYS A 316 -5.21 8.67 21.52
CA CYS A 316 -5.33 7.41 22.24
C CYS A 316 -6.80 7.05 22.50
N PHE A 317 -7.61 8.04 22.89
CA PHE A 317 -9.05 7.85 23.09
C PHE A 317 -9.77 7.54 21.78
N GLY A 318 -9.42 8.20 20.68
CA GLY A 318 -9.99 7.92 19.35
C GLY A 318 -9.69 6.52 18.84
N LEU A 319 -8.45 6.02 19.04
CA LEU A 319 -8.03 4.71 18.52
C LEU A 319 -8.33 3.56 19.48
N PHE A 320 -8.11 3.71 20.79
CA PHE A 320 -8.24 2.63 21.78
C PHE A 320 -9.47 2.73 22.68
N GLY A 321 -10.20 3.85 22.69
CA GLY A 321 -11.32 4.11 23.60
C GLY A 321 -10.90 4.56 25.01
N LEU A 322 -11.84 4.55 25.96
CA LEU A 322 -11.62 4.99 27.36
C LEU A 322 -10.99 3.93 28.26
N ASP A 323 -11.06 2.67 27.83
CA ASP A 323 -10.65 1.54 28.65
C ASP A 323 -9.15 1.29 28.51
N ASN A 324 -8.49 1.15 29.67
CA ASN A 324 -7.08 0.78 29.75
C ASN A 324 -6.86 -0.73 29.56
N ALA A 325 -7.87 -1.45 29.04
CA ALA A 325 -7.76 -2.86 28.72
C ALA A 325 -6.70 -3.09 27.62
N VAL A 326 -6.06 -4.25 27.67
CA VAL A 326 -5.14 -4.69 26.62
C VAL A 326 -5.95 -4.89 25.34
N PRO A 327 -5.56 -4.28 24.20
CA PRO A 327 -6.30 -4.41 22.97
C PRO A 327 -6.25 -5.85 22.47
N ALA A 328 -7.37 -6.36 21.95
CA ALA A 328 -7.41 -7.66 21.29
C ALA A 328 -6.70 -7.57 19.91
N PRO A 329 -6.11 -8.66 19.39
CA PRO A 329 -5.45 -8.70 18.08
C PRO A 329 -6.32 -8.13 16.94
N ARG A 330 -7.61 -8.50 16.92
CA ARG A 330 -8.60 -7.96 15.98
C ARG A 330 -8.73 -6.43 16.01
N HIS A 331 -8.58 -5.84 17.18
CA HIS A 331 -8.66 -4.38 17.34
C HIS A 331 -7.37 -3.73 16.83
N VAL A 332 -6.22 -4.36 17.07
CA VAL A 332 -4.93 -3.90 16.52
C VAL A 332 -4.95 -3.91 15.00
N PHE A 333 -5.43 -5.00 14.39
CA PHE A 333 -5.58 -5.10 12.94
C PHE A 333 -6.51 -4.02 12.39
N ARG A 334 -7.71 -3.86 12.98
CA ARG A 334 -8.66 -2.80 12.59
C ARG A 334 -8.10 -1.40 12.75
N ALA A 335 -7.31 -1.15 13.80
CA ALA A 335 -6.67 0.14 14.00
C ALA A 335 -5.56 0.40 12.98
N TYR A 336 -4.80 -0.63 12.60
CA TYR A 336 -3.79 -0.54 11.55
C TYR A 336 -4.40 -0.21 10.17
N THR A 337 -5.53 -0.85 9.84
CA THR A 337 -6.25 -0.62 8.57
C THR A 337 -7.13 0.64 8.59
N GLY A 338 -7.32 1.27 9.76
CA GLY A 338 -8.24 2.39 9.94
C GLY A 338 -9.72 2.00 10.08
N GLY A 339 -10.05 0.70 10.07
CA GLY A 339 -11.41 0.15 10.19
C GLY A 339 -11.92 -0.04 11.64
N ILE A 340 -11.61 0.87 12.55
CA ILE A 340 -12.06 0.79 13.96
C ILE A 340 -13.57 1.05 14.04
N PRO A 341 -14.35 0.33 14.89
CA PRO A 341 -15.75 0.64 15.12
C PRO A 341 -15.97 2.08 15.60
N TRP A 342 -17.10 2.66 15.21
CA TRP A 342 -17.45 4.04 15.57
C TRP A 342 -17.44 4.27 17.09
N SER A 343 -16.88 5.39 17.51
CA SER A 343 -16.94 5.93 18.87
C SER A 343 -16.94 7.45 18.81
N ALA A 344 -17.41 8.12 19.85
CA ALA A 344 -17.37 9.60 19.90
C ALA A 344 -15.94 10.16 19.80
N GLY A 345 -14.93 9.42 20.27
CA GLY A 345 -13.53 9.79 20.12
C GLY A 345 -13.03 9.62 18.70
N LEU A 346 -13.39 8.52 18.03
CA LEU A 346 -13.04 8.27 16.64
C LEU A 346 -13.73 9.26 15.70
N ASP A 347 -15.00 9.58 15.95
CA ASP A 347 -15.76 10.60 15.21
C ASP A 347 -15.08 11.97 15.26
N TRP A 348 -14.67 12.38 16.47
CA TRP A 348 -13.89 13.60 16.65
C TRP A 348 -12.54 13.55 15.92
N LEU A 349 -11.82 12.42 16.01
CA LEU A 349 -10.50 12.27 15.40
C LEU A 349 -10.58 12.27 13.87
N THR A 350 -11.53 11.53 13.29
CA THR A 350 -11.77 11.48 11.84
C THR A 350 -12.27 12.81 11.29
N GLY A 351 -12.96 13.63 12.10
CA GLY A 351 -13.25 15.03 11.79
C GLY A 351 -12.01 15.94 11.69
N LYS A 352 -10.82 15.46 12.06
CA LYS A 352 -9.53 16.16 11.95
C LYS A 352 -8.61 15.35 11.01
N PRO A 353 -8.76 15.44 9.68
CA PRO A 353 -8.09 14.51 8.75
C PRO A 353 -6.57 14.49 8.88
N GLU A 354 -5.92 15.65 9.05
CA GLU A 354 -4.46 15.71 9.26
C GLU A 354 -4.02 14.98 10.54
N LEU A 355 -4.72 15.19 11.66
CA LEU A 355 -4.41 14.52 12.92
C LEU A 355 -4.70 13.02 12.85
N PHE A 356 -5.79 12.62 12.19
CA PHE A 356 -6.12 11.23 11.98
C PHE A 356 -5.03 10.50 11.18
N GLN A 357 -4.53 11.11 10.09
CA GLN A 357 -3.44 10.55 9.30
C GLN A 357 -2.15 10.41 10.12
N LEU A 358 -1.80 11.40 10.94
CA LEU A 358 -0.65 11.30 11.86
C LEU A 358 -0.86 10.20 12.91
N ALA A 359 -2.05 10.11 13.50
CA ALA A 359 -2.37 9.09 14.49
C ALA A 359 -2.33 7.68 13.89
N LEU A 360 -2.86 7.51 12.68
CA LEU A 360 -2.83 6.25 11.93
C LEU A 360 -1.40 5.85 11.56
N LYS A 361 -0.61 6.79 11.05
CA LYS A 361 0.82 6.57 10.75
C LYS A 361 1.61 6.21 12.01
N ALA A 362 1.39 6.90 13.12
CA ALA A 362 2.00 6.57 14.41
C ALA A 362 1.59 5.17 14.88
N PHE A 363 0.33 4.78 14.67
CA PHE A 363 -0.13 3.43 15.01
C PHE A 363 0.57 2.37 14.16
N ARG A 364 0.70 2.59 12.85
CA ARG A 364 1.42 1.69 11.93
C ARG A 364 2.90 1.56 12.30
N TYR A 365 3.57 2.66 12.66
CA TYR A 365 4.97 2.64 13.15
C TYR A 365 5.08 1.88 14.48
N THR A 366 4.11 2.07 15.38
CA THR A 366 4.07 1.35 16.66
C THR A 366 3.91 -0.15 16.43
N PHE A 367 3.06 -0.55 15.48
CA PHE A 367 2.88 -1.94 15.12
C PHE A 367 4.17 -2.54 14.54
N LYS A 368 4.85 -1.82 13.65
CA LYS A 368 6.16 -2.24 13.12
C LYS A 368 7.20 -2.36 14.23
N LEU A 369 7.23 -1.41 15.16
CA LEU A 369 8.11 -1.46 16.34
C LEU A 369 7.82 -2.67 17.23
N MET A 370 6.54 -3.02 17.43
CA MET A 370 6.16 -4.23 18.16
C MET A 370 6.69 -5.49 17.48
N LEU A 371 6.62 -5.56 16.15
CA LEU A 371 7.18 -6.67 15.36
C LEU A 371 8.70 -6.73 15.50
N ASP A 372 9.38 -5.60 15.33
CA ASP A 372 10.84 -5.52 15.42
C ASP A 372 11.33 -5.87 16.82
N LYS A 373 10.66 -5.41 17.87
CA LYS A 373 10.97 -5.81 19.25
C LYS A 373 10.83 -7.30 19.50
N ALA A 374 9.81 -7.92 18.89
CA ALA A 374 9.60 -9.36 19.00
C ALA A 374 10.67 -10.17 18.25
N SER A 375 11.22 -9.62 17.15
CA SER A 375 12.23 -10.30 16.33
C SER A 375 13.69 -10.03 16.77
N LEU A 376 14.01 -8.78 17.12
CA LEU A 376 15.37 -8.30 17.39
C LEU A 376 15.66 -8.14 18.90
N GLY A 377 14.62 -8.06 19.73
CA GLY A 377 14.73 -7.81 21.17
C GLY A 377 14.20 -6.43 21.58
N PRO A 378 14.06 -6.17 22.90
CA PRO A 378 13.54 -4.91 23.40
C PRO A 378 14.50 -3.75 23.10
N VAL A 379 13.93 -2.56 22.86
CA VAL A 379 14.70 -1.31 22.69
C VAL A 379 15.42 -0.95 23.99
N GLU A 380 16.74 -0.79 23.92
CA GLU A 380 17.62 -0.58 25.05
C GLU A 380 17.59 0.87 25.56
N ASN A 381 17.50 1.85 24.66
CA ASN A 381 17.59 3.27 25.02
C ASN A 381 16.83 4.20 24.05
N PHE A 382 16.77 5.50 24.38
CA PHE A 382 16.03 6.50 23.59
C PHE A 382 16.66 6.81 22.22
N GLU A 383 17.97 6.70 22.09
CA GLU A 383 18.68 6.93 20.83
C GLU A 383 18.34 5.82 19.84
N GLU A 384 18.34 4.56 20.29
CA GLU A 384 17.89 3.42 19.49
C GLU A 384 16.43 3.57 19.05
N LEU A 385 15.53 4.04 19.93
CA LEU A 385 14.13 4.31 19.54
C LEU A 385 14.03 5.37 18.44
N VAL A 386 14.80 6.46 18.53
CA VAL A 386 14.82 7.49 17.48
C VAL A 386 15.34 6.91 16.17
N ASN A 387 16.41 6.11 16.20
CA ASN A 387 16.98 5.48 15.02
C ASN A 387 15.93 4.62 14.29
N TYR A 388 15.16 3.79 15.00
CA TYR A 388 14.05 3.04 14.40
C TYR A 388 13.02 3.95 13.74
N LEU A 389 12.60 5.03 14.41
CA LEU A 389 11.57 5.93 13.89
C LEU A 389 12.06 6.76 12.69
N GLU A 390 13.33 7.14 12.67
CA GLU A 390 13.95 7.81 11.54
C GLU A 390 14.08 6.87 10.34
N GLU A 391 14.51 5.62 10.57
CA GLU A 391 14.54 4.58 9.53
C GLU A 391 13.14 4.31 8.96
N TYR A 392 12.11 4.22 9.81
CA TYR A 392 10.74 4.05 9.34
C TYR A 392 10.26 5.21 8.45
N GLU A 393 10.72 6.43 8.73
CA GLU A 393 10.37 7.60 7.94
C GLU A 393 11.11 7.60 6.58
N SER A 394 12.42 7.36 6.58
CA SER A 394 13.25 7.46 5.38
C SER A 394 13.14 6.24 4.47
N ASP A 395 13.22 5.03 5.03
CA ASP A 395 13.54 3.81 4.28
C ASP A 395 12.34 2.87 4.14
N TRP A 396 11.32 3.02 5.00
CA TRP A 396 10.12 2.17 4.99
C TRP A 396 8.85 2.86 4.50
N TYR A 397 8.07 2.19 3.67
CA TYR A 397 6.63 2.47 3.57
C TYR A 397 5.86 1.49 4.45
N ILE A 398 5.10 2.00 5.42
CA ILE A 398 4.33 1.17 6.35
C ILE A 398 2.85 1.53 6.17
N GLY A 399 2.08 0.64 5.53
CA GLY A 399 0.71 0.92 5.13
C GLY A 399 0.00 -0.29 4.56
N LEU A 400 -1.06 -0.06 3.79
CA LEU A 400 -1.80 -1.13 3.13
C LEU A 400 -1.28 -1.34 1.71
N VAL A 401 -1.35 -2.57 1.22
CA VAL A 401 -1.03 -2.88 -0.18
C VAL A 401 -1.98 -2.15 -1.14
N SER A 402 -3.21 -1.85 -0.70
CA SER A 402 -4.21 -1.11 -1.47
C SER A 402 -4.02 0.42 -1.43
N ASP A 403 -3.12 0.95 -0.60
CA ASP A 403 -2.85 2.39 -0.53
C ASP A 403 -2.19 2.87 -1.84
N LEU A 404 -2.59 4.04 -2.34
CA LEU A 404 -1.94 4.65 -3.53
C LEU A 404 -0.46 4.94 -3.25
N GLU A 405 -0.15 5.33 -2.02
CA GLU A 405 1.20 5.63 -1.57
C GLU A 405 2.08 4.37 -1.53
N TRP A 406 1.52 3.16 -1.43
CA TRP A 406 2.26 1.90 -1.61
C TRP A 406 2.80 1.81 -3.04
N GLN A 407 1.94 2.04 -4.04
CA GLN A 407 2.33 2.03 -5.44
C GLN A 407 3.39 3.10 -5.73
N GLN A 408 3.19 4.30 -5.17
CA GLN A 408 4.18 5.38 -5.28
C GLN A 408 5.52 5.02 -4.63
N ALA A 409 5.51 4.36 -3.46
CA ALA A 409 6.73 3.92 -2.79
C ALA A 409 7.50 2.88 -3.62
N VAL A 410 6.78 1.95 -4.29
CA VAL A 410 7.38 1.00 -5.23
C VAL A 410 8.03 1.74 -6.42
N LEU A 411 7.32 2.70 -7.02
CA LEU A 411 7.84 3.50 -8.15
C LEU A 411 9.02 4.40 -7.76
N GLN A 412 9.08 4.83 -6.49
CA GLN A 412 10.19 5.60 -5.92
C GLN A 412 11.33 4.71 -5.44
N GLU A 413 11.26 3.39 -5.67
CA GLU A 413 12.29 2.44 -5.28
C GLU A 413 12.62 2.52 -3.78
N LYS A 414 11.59 2.70 -2.94
CA LYS A 414 11.75 2.77 -1.49
C LYS A 414 12.35 1.44 -0.97
N PRO A 415 13.41 1.45 -0.14
CA PRO A 415 14.12 0.23 0.22
C PRO A 415 13.24 -0.88 0.80
N TYR A 416 12.29 -0.52 1.65
CA TYR A 416 11.43 -1.47 2.33
C TYR A 416 9.96 -1.05 2.30
N LEU A 417 9.06 -2.03 2.21
CA LEU A 417 7.63 -1.83 2.40
C LEU A 417 7.08 -2.89 3.36
N PHE A 418 6.15 -2.50 4.22
CA PHE A 418 5.50 -3.38 5.19
C PHE A 418 3.98 -3.19 5.19
N SER A 419 3.24 -4.30 5.08
CA SER A 419 1.79 -4.34 5.26
C SER A 419 1.38 -5.46 6.20
N LEU A 420 0.37 -5.19 7.02
CA LEU A 420 -0.31 -6.18 7.84
C LEU A 420 -1.52 -6.75 7.08
N GLY A 421 -1.60 -8.08 6.99
CA GLY A 421 -2.71 -8.84 6.43
C GLY A 421 -3.44 -9.69 7.48
N HIS A 422 -4.62 -10.15 7.12
CA HIS A 422 -5.41 -11.07 7.94
C HIS A 422 -6.22 -11.99 7.05
N ASP A 423 -6.01 -13.29 7.27
CA ASP A 423 -6.77 -14.36 6.67
C ASP A 423 -8.00 -14.66 7.54
N PRO A 424 -9.22 -14.33 7.07
CA PRO A 424 -10.44 -14.60 7.81
C PRO A 424 -10.85 -16.07 7.80
N SER A 425 -10.42 -16.87 6.82
CA SER A 425 -10.77 -18.30 6.74
C SER A 425 -9.97 -19.08 7.78
N MET A 426 -8.68 -18.78 7.89
CA MET A 426 -7.76 -19.43 8.85
C MET A 426 -7.67 -18.69 10.19
N GLY A 427 -8.12 -17.43 10.26
CA GLY A 427 -8.02 -16.57 11.44
C GLY A 427 -6.59 -16.15 11.76
N ILE A 428 -5.70 -16.08 10.75
CA ILE A 428 -4.26 -15.86 10.90
C ILE A 428 -3.90 -14.43 10.47
N TYR A 429 -3.09 -13.74 11.27
CA TYR A 429 -2.51 -12.46 10.87
C TYR A 429 -1.15 -12.68 10.19
N THR A 430 -0.89 -11.94 9.11
CA THR A 430 0.34 -12.04 8.32
C THR A 430 1.03 -10.69 8.18
N GLY A 431 2.36 -10.68 8.19
CA GLY A 431 3.17 -9.50 7.86
C GLY A 431 3.81 -9.71 6.51
N ARG A 432 3.55 -8.82 5.56
CA ARG A 432 4.19 -8.83 4.23
C ARG A 432 5.29 -7.77 4.21
N VAL A 433 6.52 -8.19 3.91
CA VAL A 433 7.70 -7.34 3.79
C VAL A 433 8.19 -7.40 2.35
N LEU A 434 8.28 -6.25 1.70
CA LEU A 434 9.01 -6.12 0.44
C LEU A 434 10.38 -5.50 0.73
N THR A 435 11.44 -6.11 0.21
CA THR A 435 12.82 -5.59 0.32
C THR A 435 13.39 -5.40 -1.08
N LEU A 436 13.79 -4.18 -1.40
CA LEU A 436 14.40 -3.85 -2.68
C LEU A 436 15.83 -4.38 -2.72
N GLN A 437 16.14 -5.19 -3.73
CA GLN A 437 17.45 -5.79 -3.92
C GLN A 437 17.86 -5.66 -5.39
N GLU A 438 19.16 -5.61 -5.64
CA GLU A 438 19.69 -5.72 -7.00
C GLU A 438 19.93 -7.21 -7.29
N LEU A 439 19.27 -7.72 -8.33
CA LEU A 439 19.40 -9.10 -8.77
C LEU A 439 19.93 -9.13 -10.21
N LEU A 440 20.90 -10.01 -10.45
CA LEU A 440 21.39 -10.29 -11.80
C LEU A 440 20.38 -11.18 -12.53
N VAL A 441 19.65 -10.60 -13.47
CA VAL A 441 18.63 -11.30 -14.26
C VAL A 441 19.25 -11.79 -15.56
N GLN A 442 19.18 -13.10 -15.79
CA GLN A 442 19.62 -13.74 -17.02
C GLN A 442 18.58 -13.51 -18.12
N VAL A 443 19.04 -13.04 -19.29
CA VAL A 443 18.19 -12.68 -20.42
C VAL A 443 18.51 -13.58 -21.61
N GLY A 444 17.48 -14.21 -22.15
CA GLY A 444 17.56 -15.02 -23.37
C GLY A 444 16.50 -14.64 -24.38
N LYS A 445 16.75 -15.01 -25.64
CA LYS A 445 15.86 -14.77 -26.77
C LYS A 445 15.32 -16.09 -27.30
N LEU A 446 14.01 -16.18 -27.46
CA LEU A 446 13.38 -17.31 -28.14
C LEU A 446 13.42 -17.18 -29.66
N ASN A 447 13.46 -18.32 -30.35
CA ASN A 447 13.21 -18.38 -31.79
C ASN A 447 11.75 -18.01 -32.10
N ALA A 448 11.56 -16.88 -32.76
CA ALA A 448 10.23 -16.34 -33.05
C ALA A 448 9.39 -17.25 -33.97
N GLU A 449 10.00 -17.98 -34.92
CA GLU A 449 9.26 -18.85 -35.83
C GLU A 449 8.72 -20.10 -35.12
N ALA A 450 9.48 -20.65 -34.17
CA ALA A 450 9.04 -21.78 -33.38
C ALA A 450 7.83 -21.40 -32.51
N VAL A 451 7.90 -20.25 -31.81
CA VAL A 451 6.77 -19.74 -31.01
C VAL A 451 5.56 -19.44 -31.89
N ARG A 452 5.75 -18.75 -33.03
CA ARG A 452 4.67 -18.51 -34.00
C ARG A 452 4.05 -19.80 -34.52
N GLY A 453 4.85 -20.81 -34.81
CA GLY A 453 4.38 -22.12 -35.24
C GLY A 453 3.53 -22.82 -34.18
N GLN A 454 3.96 -22.79 -32.92
CA GLN A 454 3.20 -23.34 -31.80
C GLN A 454 1.86 -22.62 -31.63
N TRP A 455 1.85 -21.29 -31.61
CA TRP A 455 0.62 -20.50 -31.45
C TRP A 455 -0.33 -20.62 -32.64
N ALA A 456 0.21 -20.71 -33.86
CA ALA A 456 -0.59 -20.99 -35.06
C ALA A 456 -1.22 -22.39 -35.00
N ASN A 457 -0.49 -23.38 -34.50
CA ASN A 457 -1.02 -24.73 -34.29
C ASN A 457 -2.13 -24.74 -33.23
N LEU A 458 -1.96 -24.04 -32.10
CA LEU A 458 -3.02 -23.88 -31.09
C LEU A 458 -4.26 -23.20 -31.67
N SER A 459 -4.04 -22.15 -32.47
CA SER A 459 -5.14 -21.45 -33.17
C SER A 459 -5.87 -22.38 -34.11
N TRP A 460 -5.14 -23.25 -34.82
CA TRP A 460 -5.72 -24.25 -35.70
C TRP A 460 -6.53 -25.30 -34.92
N GLU A 461 -5.96 -25.84 -33.84
CA GLU A 461 -6.62 -26.83 -32.97
C GLU A 461 -7.92 -26.27 -32.37
N LEU A 462 -7.88 -25.04 -31.85
CA LEU A 462 -9.04 -24.40 -31.24
C LEU A 462 -10.10 -24.04 -32.28
N LEU A 463 -9.73 -23.36 -33.36
CA LEU A 463 -10.70 -22.74 -34.28
C LEU A 463 -11.15 -23.66 -35.40
N TYR A 464 -10.29 -24.56 -35.87
CA TYR A 464 -10.59 -25.42 -37.04
C TYR A 464 -10.86 -26.86 -36.63
N ALA A 465 -10.06 -27.42 -35.71
CA ALA A 465 -10.31 -28.76 -35.20
C ALA A 465 -11.38 -28.78 -34.09
N THR A 466 -11.82 -27.61 -33.64
CA THR A 466 -12.82 -27.43 -32.57
C THR A 466 -12.49 -28.27 -31.34
N ASN A 467 -11.19 -28.36 -31.00
CA ASN A 467 -10.75 -29.12 -29.85
C ASN A 467 -11.20 -28.39 -28.58
N ASP A 468 -12.12 -28.99 -27.85
CA ASP A 468 -12.71 -28.50 -26.59
C ASP A 468 -12.05 -29.10 -25.35
N ASP A 469 -10.96 -29.86 -25.51
CA ASP A 469 -10.18 -30.42 -24.41
C ASP A 469 -9.54 -29.30 -23.57
N GLU A 470 -9.88 -29.26 -22.29
CA GLU A 470 -9.35 -28.31 -21.31
C GLU A 470 -7.85 -28.55 -21.01
N GLU A 471 -7.34 -29.77 -21.21
CA GLU A 471 -5.93 -30.13 -21.01
C GLU A 471 -5.04 -29.76 -22.22
N ARG A 472 -5.60 -29.19 -23.29
CA ARG A 472 -4.86 -28.79 -24.52
C ARG A 472 -3.62 -27.93 -24.24
N TYR A 473 -3.69 -27.15 -23.16
CA TYR A 473 -2.64 -26.27 -22.68
C TYR A 473 -1.44 -27.02 -22.06
N SER A 474 -1.67 -28.18 -21.43
CA SER A 474 -0.71 -28.85 -20.55
C SER A 474 -0.42 -30.27 -21.02
N ILE A 475 0.19 -30.39 -22.20
CA ILE A 475 0.71 -31.67 -22.73
C ILE A 475 2.03 -32.02 -22.03
N GLN A 476 2.51 -33.25 -22.22
CA GLN A 476 3.90 -33.67 -21.92
C GLN A 476 4.89 -32.55 -22.27
N ALA A 477 5.77 -32.23 -21.31
CA ALA A 477 6.80 -31.21 -21.47
C ALA A 477 7.62 -31.43 -22.75
N HIS A 478 7.93 -30.35 -23.46
CA HIS A 478 8.83 -30.39 -24.60
C HIS A 478 10.04 -29.49 -24.34
N PRO A 479 11.05 -29.94 -23.57
CA PRO A 479 12.14 -29.10 -23.08
C PRO A 479 12.85 -28.30 -24.17
N VAL A 480 13.03 -28.87 -25.37
CA VAL A 480 13.72 -28.19 -26.48
C VAL A 480 12.94 -27.00 -27.06
N LEU A 481 11.61 -27.05 -27.00
CA LEU A 481 10.71 -26.09 -27.64
C LEU A 481 9.97 -25.21 -26.63
N LEU A 482 10.10 -25.48 -25.32
CA LEU A 482 9.43 -24.76 -24.23
C LEU A 482 7.94 -24.56 -24.51
N ARG A 483 7.26 -25.64 -24.94
CA ARG A 483 5.90 -25.57 -25.48
C ARG A 483 4.95 -25.03 -24.42
N ASN A 484 4.99 -25.56 -23.21
CA ASN A 484 4.03 -25.18 -22.17
C ASN A 484 4.28 -23.75 -21.68
N LEU A 485 5.54 -23.37 -21.46
CA LEU A 485 5.87 -22.00 -21.07
C LEU A 485 5.49 -20.95 -22.13
N THR A 486 5.62 -21.29 -23.42
CA THR A 486 5.25 -20.40 -24.53
C THR A 486 3.75 -20.40 -24.81
N VAL A 487 3.05 -21.53 -24.62
CA VAL A 487 1.57 -21.61 -24.68
C VAL A 487 0.97 -20.72 -23.59
N GLN A 488 1.45 -20.83 -22.35
CA GLN A 488 0.96 -20.02 -21.24
C GLN A 488 1.12 -18.52 -21.50
N ALA A 489 2.21 -18.11 -22.16
CA ALA A 489 2.46 -16.72 -22.51
C ALA A 489 1.56 -16.16 -23.64
N ALA A 490 0.82 -17.00 -24.36
CA ALA A 490 -0.05 -16.58 -25.47
C ALA A 490 -1.31 -15.88 -24.96
N ASP A 491 -1.88 -14.97 -25.76
CA ASP A 491 -3.11 -14.28 -25.36
C ASP A 491 -4.32 -15.22 -25.28
N PRO A 492 -5.24 -15.01 -24.32
CA PRO A 492 -6.52 -15.71 -24.31
C PRO A 492 -7.27 -15.51 -25.65
N PRO A 493 -7.91 -16.54 -26.22
CA PRO A 493 -8.17 -17.88 -25.64
C PRO A 493 -7.11 -18.94 -25.97
N LEU A 494 -5.92 -18.57 -26.47
CA LEU A 494 -4.87 -19.52 -26.86
C LEU A 494 -3.94 -19.89 -25.71
N GLY A 495 -3.74 -18.97 -24.78
CA GLY A 495 -2.96 -19.16 -23.56
C GLY A 495 -3.67 -18.57 -22.35
N TYR A 496 -2.94 -18.52 -21.24
CA TYR A 496 -3.45 -18.15 -19.92
C TYR A 496 -2.38 -17.41 -19.11
N PRO A 497 -1.91 -16.24 -19.58
CA PRO A 497 -0.92 -15.45 -18.86
C PRO A 497 -1.58 -14.86 -17.61
N VAL A 498 -0.96 -15.02 -16.44
CA VAL A 498 -1.45 -14.48 -15.16
C VAL A 498 -1.44 -12.96 -15.17
N TYR A 499 -0.49 -12.39 -15.91
CA TYR A 499 -0.38 -10.97 -16.06
C TYR A 499 -0.08 -10.63 -17.52
N SER A 500 -0.77 -9.62 -18.02
CA SER A 500 -0.44 -8.99 -19.29
C SER A 500 -0.40 -7.49 -19.08
N SER A 501 0.75 -6.87 -19.34
CA SER A 501 0.82 -5.42 -19.36
C SER A 501 0.02 -4.86 -20.54
N GLN A 502 -0.42 -3.60 -20.40
CA GLN A 502 -0.75 -2.78 -21.56
C GLN A 502 0.48 -2.62 -22.47
N LEU A 503 0.26 -2.14 -23.70
CA LEU A 503 1.35 -1.85 -24.63
C LEU A 503 2.28 -0.79 -24.04
N LEU A 504 3.55 -1.17 -23.83
CA LEU A 504 4.59 -0.25 -23.40
C LEU A 504 5.38 0.21 -24.62
N GLN A 505 5.36 1.51 -24.91
CA GLN A 505 6.18 2.09 -25.97
C GLN A 505 7.52 2.57 -25.42
N LEU A 506 8.59 1.89 -25.82
CA LEU A 506 9.96 2.19 -25.43
C LEU A 506 10.65 2.96 -26.56
N PRO A 507 11.26 4.14 -26.30
CA PRO A 507 12.08 4.81 -27.28
C PRO A 507 13.35 3.99 -27.55
N LEU A 508 13.70 3.82 -28.82
CA LEU A 508 14.97 3.26 -29.23
C LEU A 508 15.93 4.42 -29.51
N LEU A 509 17.07 4.42 -28.81
CA LEU A 509 18.15 5.40 -28.95
C LEU A 509 18.98 5.17 -30.23
#